data_AF-A0A7W2EA84-F1
#
_entry.id   AF-A0A7W2EA84-F1
#
_cell.length_a   1.000
_cell.length_b   1.000
_cell.length_c   1.000
_cell.angle_alpha   90.00
_cell.angle_beta   90.00
_cell.angle_gamma   90.00
#
_symmetry.space_group_name_H-M   'P 1'
#
loop_
_entity.id
_entity.type
_entity.pdbx_description
1 polymer ?
#
loop_
_entity_poly.entity_id
_entity_poly.type
_entity_poly.pdbx_seq_one_letter_code
_entity_poly.pdbx_strand_id
1 'polypeptide(L)'
;MNRPEKTTPALVFLHGVNSKGPEAPSSSRWKEGLARGLHAAGYPGLEGVSIVAPSYADLLKKLNGDPDKVDAPIPPITQPKQSSSERRQNRSEFDWRMAAMERRLADTAALGPKPLANAAEMAAAAAFRFNKFREASHYMNDDKVRRDVLNRVIRQLPAEGSIVVIGHSLGSVVAADLLPRIPHNLKIAGMVTIGSPLAQGNFDLSKLETNLKEPPTNLAWWINFWSHWDPVAALRGASSVVPWLLDLRVSTPVIPHSAHSSHEYLKQELVGKAVGYALFGAQSSELAVIETGVDVQMDHEEMLVLAGLRLSHLIRESLKGDTKERLGGALADTQFQVINDLIAKRTMERRAIPGGLSVLQTNEVCDPDNLSIPVVHLFPDRDQAAKDLIALALQNPLAPYEIEVKESVRVAAMRQLAAEMLLTPQQGEDAFDALEEASKALAGKTRFMKWGLLGAGALAVVASGGILLPAASGLAGAAAVTSALASFGPGGMVGGLLTAGALVSAGSGTIAVGMMTAGSTAEEFEGVIYIQLARLILRKTWRMPCDESVWHVWTESERDLIRLRSKLERFSDKNAPRLKDTDRKLAAVRKAIRYAEEKGLSPQTG
;
A
#
# COMPACT_ATOMS: atom_id res chain seq x y z
N MET A 1 -21.82 28.90 -13.34
CA MET A 1 -21.46 28.82 -11.91
C MET A 1 -19.98 29.11 -11.81
N ASN A 2 -19.59 30.29 -11.31
CA ASN A 2 -18.19 30.71 -11.22
C ASN A 2 -17.45 29.76 -10.28
N ARG A 3 -16.39 29.10 -10.78
CA ARG A 3 -15.41 28.41 -9.91
C ARG A 3 -14.86 29.46 -8.93
N PRO A 4 -14.86 29.22 -7.61
CA PRO A 4 -14.20 30.13 -6.69
C PRO A 4 -12.73 30.27 -7.10
N GLU A 5 -12.22 31.50 -7.19
CA GLU A 5 -10.79 31.77 -7.40
C GLU A 5 -10.00 30.99 -6.34
N LYS A 6 -9.18 30.05 -6.79
CA LYS A 6 -8.38 29.20 -5.92
C LYS A 6 -7.23 30.07 -5.39
N THR A 7 -7.40 30.68 -4.22
CA THR A 7 -6.33 31.46 -3.58
C THR A 7 -5.18 30.53 -3.22
N THR A 8 -3.99 30.81 -3.75
CA THR A 8 -2.75 30.08 -3.45
C THR A 8 -2.49 30.09 -1.94
N PRO A 9 -2.25 28.93 -1.29
CA PRO A 9 -1.95 28.87 0.13
C PRO A 9 -0.71 29.71 0.52
N ALA A 10 -0.71 30.26 1.73
CA ALA A 10 0.47 30.93 2.26
C ALA A 10 1.52 29.91 2.75
N LEU A 11 2.78 30.14 2.43
CA LEU A 11 3.89 29.28 2.83
C LEU A 11 4.44 29.73 4.19
N VAL A 12 4.35 28.85 5.19
CA VAL A 12 4.88 29.06 6.55
C VAL A 12 6.19 28.30 6.70
N PHE A 13 7.31 29.02 6.88
CA PHE A 13 8.62 28.41 7.12
C PHE A 13 9.05 28.57 8.57
N LEU A 14 9.13 27.45 9.29
CA LEU A 14 9.57 27.35 10.68
C LEU A 14 10.99 26.79 10.72
N HIS A 15 11.96 27.66 10.95
CA HIS A 15 13.37 27.27 11.07
C HIS A 15 13.73 26.84 12.50
N GLY A 16 14.91 26.24 12.68
CA GLY A 16 15.45 25.89 13.99
C GLY A 16 16.15 27.05 14.70
N VAL A 17 17.28 26.72 15.32
CA VAL A 17 17.99 27.55 16.33
C VAL A 17 18.72 28.79 15.77
N ASN A 18 18.90 28.91 14.46
CA ASN A 18 19.70 29.99 13.87
C ASN A 18 18.83 31.22 13.55
N SER A 19 19.11 32.34 14.24
CA SER A 19 18.50 33.65 13.98
C SER A 19 19.26 34.52 12.97
N LYS A 20 20.46 34.09 12.54
CA LYS A 20 21.39 34.82 11.66
C LYS A 20 22.14 33.85 10.76
N GLY A 21 22.59 34.33 9.60
CA GLY A 21 23.37 33.55 8.63
C GLY A 21 22.52 32.95 7.50
N PRO A 22 23.14 32.16 6.60
CA PRO A 22 22.53 31.67 5.37
C PRO A 22 21.34 30.71 5.58
N GLU A 23 21.10 30.22 6.79
CA GLU A 23 19.99 29.33 7.13
C GLU A 23 18.85 30.06 7.87
N ALA A 24 19.00 31.35 8.19
CA ALA A 24 17.99 32.09 8.93
C ALA A 24 16.68 32.24 8.12
N PRO A 25 15.51 32.36 8.79
CA PRO A 25 14.23 32.63 8.13
C PRO A 25 14.27 33.85 7.20
N SER A 26 15.03 34.88 7.58
CA SER A 26 15.22 36.12 6.82
C SER A 26 16.18 35.98 5.62
N SER A 27 16.86 34.85 5.43
CA SER A 27 17.79 34.63 4.32
C SER A 27 17.06 34.26 3.01
N SER A 28 17.69 34.55 1.86
CA SER A 28 17.20 34.12 0.55
C SER A 28 17.51 32.66 0.23
N ARG A 29 18.50 32.06 0.91
CA ARG A 29 19.10 30.78 0.50
C ARG A 29 18.13 29.60 0.56
N TRP A 30 17.31 29.51 1.60
CA TRP A 30 16.30 28.45 1.68
C TRP A 30 15.22 28.62 0.60
N LYS A 31 14.85 29.87 0.26
CA LYS A 31 13.93 30.19 -0.84
C LYS A 31 14.51 29.80 -2.19
N GLU A 32 15.81 30.06 -2.42
CA GLU A 32 16.53 29.63 -3.61
C GLU A 32 16.58 28.09 -3.73
N GLY A 33 16.78 27.40 -2.61
CA GLY A 33 16.71 25.94 -2.55
C GLY A 33 15.33 25.45 -2.97
N LEU A 34 14.28 25.96 -2.32
CA LEU A 34 12.91 25.57 -2.63
C LEU A 34 12.49 25.89 -4.07
N ALA A 35 12.86 27.06 -4.59
CA ALA A 35 12.58 27.43 -5.97
C ALA A 35 13.25 26.46 -6.96
N ARG A 36 14.47 25.99 -6.69
CA ARG A 36 15.13 24.95 -7.51
C ARG A 36 14.38 23.63 -7.44
N GLY A 37 13.98 23.20 -6.23
CA GLY A 37 13.19 21.98 -6.06
C GLY A 37 11.86 22.05 -6.81
N LEU A 38 11.13 23.17 -6.69
CA LEU A 38 9.87 23.40 -7.40
C LEU A 38 10.05 23.33 -8.91
N HIS A 39 11.05 24.02 -9.47
CA HIS A 39 11.33 23.97 -10.90
C HIS A 39 11.74 22.58 -11.39
N ALA A 40 12.57 21.85 -10.61
CA ALA A 40 12.93 20.48 -10.94
C ALA A 40 11.70 19.57 -11.00
N ALA A 41 10.72 19.82 -10.12
CA ALA A 41 9.44 19.12 -10.11
C ALA A 41 8.41 19.67 -11.12
N GLY A 42 8.77 20.66 -11.95
CA GLY A 42 7.90 21.27 -12.97
C GLY A 42 6.90 22.32 -12.47
N TYR A 43 6.98 22.74 -11.21
CA TYR A 43 6.09 23.76 -10.63
C TYR A 43 6.63 25.17 -10.85
N PRO A 44 5.78 26.21 -10.81
CA PRO A 44 6.25 27.58 -10.76
C PRO A 44 7.07 27.82 -9.49
N GLY A 45 7.96 28.81 -9.53
CA GLY A 45 8.72 29.26 -8.37
C GLY A 45 7.84 29.95 -7.31
N LEU A 46 8.48 30.67 -6.38
CA LEU A 46 7.78 31.31 -5.25
C LEU A 46 7.19 32.69 -5.57
N GLU A 47 7.15 33.09 -6.84
CA GLU A 47 6.59 34.37 -7.25
C GLU A 47 5.07 34.40 -6.98
N GLY A 48 4.58 35.45 -6.33
CA GLY A 48 3.16 35.57 -5.94
C GLY A 48 2.73 34.72 -4.74
N VAL A 49 3.61 33.89 -4.15
CA VAL A 49 3.31 33.12 -2.93
C VAL A 49 3.51 34.00 -1.70
N SER A 50 2.49 34.11 -0.85
CA SER A 50 2.62 34.77 0.46
C SER A 50 3.48 33.93 1.39
N ILE A 51 4.56 34.50 1.95
CA ILE A 51 5.52 33.77 2.80
C ILE A 51 5.50 34.34 4.22
N VAL A 52 5.27 33.49 5.20
CA VAL A 52 5.35 33.77 6.63
C VAL A 52 6.53 32.99 7.22
N ALA A 53 7.56 33.67 7.70
CA ALA A 53 8.77 33.02 8.23
C ALA A 53 9.14 33.59 9.62
N PRO A 54 8.41 33.21 10.69
CA PRO A 54 8.58 33.80 12.02
C PRO A 54 9.96 33.54 12.59
N SER A 55 10.58 34.58 13.15
CA SER A 55 11.84 34.45 13.90
C SER A 55 11.58 34.35 15.40
N TYR A 56 12.00 33.26 16.01
CA TYR A 56 11.88 32.99 17.46
C TYR A 56 13.17 32.47 18.09
N ALA A 57 14.28 32.46 17.36
CA ALA A 57 15.56 31.95 17.85
C ALA A 57 16.19 32.83 18.95
N ASP A 58 15.75 34.09 19.11
CA ASP A 58 16.03 34.92 20.29
C ASP A 58 15.39 34.36 21.57
N LEU A 59 14.17 33.82 21.48
CA LEU A 59 13.45 33.25 22.63
C LEU A 59 14.07 31.93 23.09
N LEU A 60 14.57 31.12 22.16
CA LEU A 60 15.23 29.85 22.46
C LEU A 60 16.51 29.99 23.29
N LYS A 61 17.13 31.18 23.25
CA LYS A 61 18.34 31.50 24.03
C LYS A 61 18.03 31.99 25.44
N LYS A 62 16.79 32.38 25.73
CA LYS A 62 16.37 32.81 27.06
C LYS A 62 16.10 31.59 27.96
N LEU A 63 16.49 31.68 29.22
CA LEU A 63 16.01 30.79 30.29
C LEU A 63 14.82 31.47 30.96
N ASN A 64 13.74 30.73 31.25
CA ASN A 64 12.48 31.20 31.82
C ASN A 64 11.60 32.09 30.91
N GLY A 65 11.77 32.00 29.59
CA GLY A 65 10.96 32.75 28.61
C GLY A 65 11.19 34.26 28.62
N ASP A 66 10.22 35.02 28.13
CA ASP A 66 10.22 36.48 28.10
C ASP A 66 9.79 37.04 29.47
N PRO A 67 10.67 37.73 30.22
CA PRO A 67 10.35 38.20 31.57
C PRO A 67 9.19 39.20 31.61
N ASP A 68 8.87 39.85 30.49
CA ASP A 68 7.75 40.79 30.36
C ASP A 68 6.40 40.10 30.10
N LYS A 69 6.37 38.76 30.00
CA LYS A 69 5.17 37.98 29.65
C LYS A 69 4.85 36.90 30.68
N VAL A 70 5.02 37.18 31.97
CA VAL A 70 4.92 36.18 33.03
C VAL A 70 3.58 35.43 33.03
N ASP A 71 2.46 36.12 32.73
CA ASP A 71 1.10 35.57 32.88
C ASP A 71 0.44 35.04 31.60
N ALA A 72 1.12 35.08 30.44
CA ALA A 72 0.52 34.54 29.22
C ALA A 72 0.32 33.00 29.35
N PRO A 73 -0.81 32.43 28.86
CA PRO A 73 -0.98 30.99 28.79
C PRO A 73 -0.30 30.40 27.54
N ILE A 74 0.05 29.10 27.60
CA ILE A 74 0.36 28.32 26.40
C ILE A 74 -0.90 28.32 25.51
N PRO A 75 -0.80 28.61 24.19
CA PRO A 75 -1.97 28.60 23.31
C PRO A 75 -2.73 27.28 23.42
N PRO A 76 -4.05 27.25 23.62
CA PRO A 76 -4.80 26.01 23.84
C PRO A 76 -4.82 25.13 22.58
N ILE A 77 -5.17 23.85 22.75
CA ILE A 77 -5.53 22.98 21.62
C ILE A 77 -6.86 23.47 21.06
N THR A 78 -6.90 23.71 19.76
CA THR A 78 -8.05 24.27 19.03
C THR A 78 -8.87 23.19 18.33
N GLN A 79 -8.35 21.96 18.26
CA GLN A 79 -9.02 20.85 17.61
C GLN A 79 -10.35 20.51 18.33
N PRO A 80 -11.44 20.28 17.57
CA PRO A 80 -12.72 19.93 18.15
C PRO A 80 -12.64 18.59 18.88
N LYS A 81 -13.42 18.46 19.96
CA LYS A 81 -13.63 17.14 20.58
C LYS A 81 -14.45 16.28 19.62
N GLN A 82 -13.84 15.19 19.16
CA GLN A 82 -14.48 14.24 18.26
C GLN A 82 -14.96 13.01 19.03
N SER A 83 -16.17 12.54 18.69
CA SER A 83 -16.66 11.21 19.06
C SER A 83 -15.74 10.11 18.52
N SER A 84 -15.93 8.88 19.00
CA SER A 84 -15.13 7.75 18.52
C SER A 84 -15.34 7.45 17.03
N SER A 85 -16.53 7.71 16.48
CA SER A 85 -16.82 7.54 15.04
C SER A 85 -16.17 8.64 14.20
N GLU A 86 -16.29 9.90 14.61
CA GLU A 86 -15.68 11.04 13.90
C GLU A 86 -14.14 10.93 13.86
N ARG A 87 -13.52 10.44 14.93
CA ARG A 87 -12.07 10.19 14.95
C ARG A 87 -11.66 9.14 13.93
N ARG A 88 -12.41 8.03 13.83
CA ARG A 88 -12.14 6.98 12.85
C ARG A 88 -12.31 7.48 11.43
N GLN A 89 -13.39 8.20 11.16
CA GLN A 89 -13.64 8.78 9.84
C GLN A 89 -12.52 9.75 9.44
N ASN A 90 -12.18 10.70 10.32
CA ASN A 90 -11.08 11.63 10.06
C ASN A 90 -9.75 10.90 9.82
N ARG A 91 -9.49 9.82 10.57
CA ARG A 91 -8.31 8.99 10.37
C ARG A 91 -8.31 8.30 9.00
N SER A 92 -9.41 7.68 8.60
CA SER A 92 -9.53 7.02 7.30
C SER A 92 -9.41 8.00 6.13
N GLU A 93 -10.05 9.17 6.22
CA GLU A 93 -9.92 10.22 5.20
C GLU A 93 -8.48 10.76 5.12
N PHE A 94 -7.81 10.90 6.26
CA PHE A 94 -6.40 11.32 6.31
C PHE A 94 -5.47 10.26 5.72
N ASP A 95 -5.63 8.98 6.10
CA ASP A 95 -4.83 7.87 5.59
C ASP A 95 -4.99 7.74 4.06
N TRP A 96 -6.18 8.00 3.52
CA TRP A 96 -6.41 8.05 2.07
C TRP A 96 -5.64 9.18 1.39
N ARG A 97 -5.65 10.40 1.97
CA ARG A 97 -4.83 11.53 1.47
C ARG A 97 -3.32 11.22 1.55
N MET A 98 -2.88 10.52 2.60
CA MET A 98 -1.50 10.08 2.76
C MET A 98 -1.09 9.05 1.70
N ALA A 99 -1.92 8.04 1.45
CA ALA A 99 -1.67 7.04 0.41
C ALA A 99 -1.58 7.68 -1.00
N ALA A 100 -2.44 8.66 -1.28
CA ALA A 100 -2.36 9.44 -2.52
C ALA A 100 -1.04 10.23 -2.63
N MET A 101 -0.55 10.79 -1.52
CA MET A 101 0.75 11.46 -1.48
C MET A 101 1.93 10.49 -1.64
N GLU A 102 1.89 9.33 -1.00
CA GLU A 102 2.93 8.29 -1.13
C GLU A 102 3.10 7.88 -2.59
N ARG A 103 1.99 7.60 -3.27
CA ARG A 103 1.98 7.24 -4.70
C ARG A 103 2.52 8.36 -5.58
N ARG A 104 2.07 9.60 -5.34
CA ARG A 104 2.55 10.78 -6.07
C ARG A 104 4.07 10.93 -5.95
N LEU A 105 4.67 10.44 -4.88
CA LEU A 105 6.09 10.58 -4.55
C LEU A 105 6.91 9.29 -4.79
N ALA A 106 6.25 8.17 -5.11
CA ALA A 106 6.87 6.84 -5.23
C ALA A 106 7.89 6.73 -6.37
N ASP A 107 7.62 7.34 -7.53
CA ASP A 107 8.50 7.27 -8.72
C ASP A 107 9.90 7.83 -8.46
N THR A 108 10.03 8.77 -7.51
CA THR A 108 11.29 9.47 -7.21
C THR A 108 11.94 8.97 -5.91
N ALA A 109 11.20 8.26 -5.04
CA ALA A 109 11.70 7.73 -3.77
C ALA A 109 12.67 6.54 -3.94
N ALA A 110 12.54 5.78 -5.04
CA ALA A 110 13.41 4.63 -5.35
C ALA A 110 14.84 5.00 -5.79
N LEU A 111 15.14 6.29 -6.02
CA LEU A 111 16.41 6.77 -6.57
C LEU A 111 17.48 7.12 -5.50
N GLY A 112 17.21 6.87 -4.21
CA GLY A 112 18.18 7.11 -3.14
C GLY A 112 19.29 6.06 -3.08
N PRO A 113 20.60 6.41 -3.05
CA PRO A 113 21.69 5.45 -2.98
C PRO A 113 21.60 4.58 -1.70
N LYS A 114 21.67 3.26 -1.81
CA LYS A 114 21.64 2.36 -0.64
C LYS A 114 22.86 2.59 0.26
N PRO A 115 22.70 2.58 1.60
CA PRO A 115 23.81 2.86 2.51
C PRO A 115 24.85 1.73 2.46
N LEU A 116 26.13 2.10 2.52
CA LEU A 116 27.23 1.19 2.86
C LEU A 116 27.17 0.93 4.37
N ALA A 117 27.37 -0.32 4.82
CA ALA A 117 27.21 -0.74 6.22
C ALA A 117 27.99 0.14 7.22
N ASN A 118 29.17 0.64 6.84
CA ASN A 118 30.04 1.46 7.71
C ASN A 118 29.58 2.93 7.84
N ALA A 119 28.67 3.40 6.98
CA ALA A 119 28.19 4.79 7.00
C ALA A 119 27.19 5.05 8.14
N ALA A 120 26.41 4.04 8.53
CA ALA A 120 25.47 4.13 9.66
C ALA A 120 26.21 4.35 11.00
N GLU A 121 27.33 3.66 11.20
CA GLU A 121 28.19 3.85 12.40
C GLU A 121 28.83 5.23 12.44
N MET A 122 29.30 5.75 11.29
CA MET A 122 29.87 7.10 11.21
C MET A 122 28.83 8.20 11.44
N ALA A 123 27.61 8.05 10.91
CA ALA A 123 26.51 8.99 11.13
C ALA A 123 26.04 8.97 12.60
N ALA A 124 25.96 7.80 13.24
CA ALA A 124 25.68 7.68 14.67
C ALA A 124 26.77 8.34 15.54
N ALA A 125 28.04 8.14 15.20
CA ALA A 125 29.17 8.79 15.88
C ALA A 125 29.19 10.32 15.67
N ALA A 126 28.78 10.81 14.50
CA ALA A 126 28.65 12.24 14.21
C ALA A 126 27.46 12.88 14.94
N ALA A 127 26.34 12.16 15.09
CA ALA A 127 25.18 12.59 15.88
C ALA A 127 25.54 12.82 17.35
N PHE A 128 26.36 11.94 17.93
CA PHE A 128 26.92 12.12 19.29
C PHE A 128 27.80 13.38 19.45
N ARG A 129 28.38 13.90 18.36
CA ARG A 129 29.26 15.08 18.37
C ARG A 129 28.53 16.39 18.01
N PHE A 130 27.30 16.34 17.51
CA PHE A 130 26.50 17.52 17.19
C PHE A 130 25.88 18.12 18.46
N ASN A 131 26.69 18.84 19.23
CA ASN A 131 26.32 19.41 20.53
C ASN A 131 25.47 20.71 20.43
N LYS A 132 24.44 20.74 19.58
CA LYS A 132 23.49 21.86 19.38
C LYS A 132 22.12 21.64 20.06
N PHE A 133 22.07 20.84 21.13
CA PHE A 133 20.82 20.49 21.82
C PHE A 133 20.43 21.45 22.96
N ARG A 134 21.20 22.50 23.28
CA ARG A 134 20.86 23.39 24.40
C ARG A 134 19.58 24.19 24.14
N GLU A 135 19.49 24.86 22.99
CA GLU A 135 18.31 25.63 22.61
C GLU A 135 17.08 24.74 22.31
N ALA A 136 17.30 23.55 21.74
CA ALA A 136 16.24 22.56 21.54
C ALA A 136 15.72 22.02 22.88
N SER A 137 16.61 21.77 23.84
CA SER A 137 16.27 21.37 25.20
C SER A 137 15.49 22.46 25.93
N HIS A 138 15.80 23.74 25.73
CA HIS A 138 15.04 24.84 26.33
C HIS A 138 13.58 24.87 25.84
N TYR A 139 13.33 24.73 24.53
CA TYR A 139 11.95 24.68 24.03
C TYR A 139 11.14 23.52 24.62
N MET A 140 11.79 22.37 24.83
CA MET A 140 11.12 21.16 25.31
C MET A 140 10.88 21.16 26.83
N ASN A 141 11.84 21.70 27.60
CA ASN A 141 11.84 21.60 29.06
C ASN A 141 11.36 22.88 29.78
N ASP A 142 11.28 24.01 29.07
CA ASP A 142 10.83 25.29 29.63
C ASP A 142 9.48 25.70 29.01
N ASP A 143 8.40 25.47 29.75
CA ASP A 143 7.03 25.79 29.33
C ASP A 143 6.84 27.30 29.03
N LYS A 144 7.66 28.19 29.62
CA LYS A 144 7.61 29.64 29.32
C LYS A 144 8.23 29.95 27.96
N VAL A 145 9.39 29.35 27.65
CA VAL A 145 10.00 29.46 26.32
C VAL A 145 9.07 28.88 25.26
N ARG A 146 8.55 27.67 25.50
CA ARG A 146 7.58 27.00 24.63
C ARG A 146 6.36 27.88 24.35
N ARG A 147 5.75 28.42 25.41
CA ARG A 147 4.63 29.36 25.32
C ARG A 147 4.95 30.54 24.41
N ASP A 148 6.08 31.21 24.64
CA ASP A 148 6.39 32.47 23.97
C ASP A 148 6.67 32.25 22.48
N VAL A 149 7.34 31.15 22.14
CA VAL A 149 7.54 30.69 20.77
C VAL A 149 6.19 30.41 20.09
N LEU A 150 5.34 29.56 20.68
CA LEU A 150 4.02 29.23 20.11
C LEU A 150 3.16 30.47 19.91
N ASN A 151 3.07 31.34 20.91
CA ASN A 151 2.32 32.60 20.83
C ASN A 151 2.87 33.53 19.74
N ARG A 152 4.19 33.58 19.54
CA ARG A 152 4.80 34.41 18.50
C ARG A 152 4.51 33.88 17.11
N VAL A 153 4.55 32.56 16.92
CA VAL A 153 4.24 31.93 15.63
C VAL A 153 2.77 32.11 15.27
N ILE A 154 1.84 31.77 16.17
CA ILE A 154 0.38 31.88 15.93
C ILE A 154 -0.03 33.29 15.53
N ARG A 155 0.51 34.33 16.18
CA ARG A 155 0.20 35.74 15.87
C ARG A 155 0.61 36.18 14.45
N GLN A 156 1.52 35.46 13.80
CA GLN A 156 2.00 35.78 12.45
C GLN A 156 1.31 34.93 11.38
N LEU A 157 0.56 33.90 11.76
CA LEU A 157 -0.21 33.12 10.81
C LEU A 157 -1.35 33.95 10.23
N PRO A 158 -1.77 33.68 8.97
CA PRO A 158 -3.00 34.25 8.43
C PRO A 158 -4.20 33.94 9.33
N ALA A 159 -5.14 34.89 9.41
CA ALA A 159 -6.34 34.72 10.23
C ALA A 159 -7.28 33.62 9.68
N GLU A 160 -7.30 33.42 8.35
CA GLU A 160 -8.12 32.45 7.64
C GLU A 160 -7.44 32.02 6.32
N GLY A 161 -8.01 31.01 5.65
CA GLY A 161 -7.53 30.51 4.36
C GLY A 161 -6.77 29.20 4.46
N SER A 162 -5.74 29.03 3.62
CA SER A 162 -4.94 27.81 3.53
C SER A 162 -3.46 28.11 3.71
N ILE A 163 -2.74 27.23 4.41
CA ILE A 163 -1.29 27.31 4.61
C ILE A 163 -0.58 26.01 4.22
N VAL A 164 0.69 26.14 3.84
CA VAL A 164 1.64 25.04 3.70
C VAL A 164 2.74 25.24 4.72
N VAL A 165 3.02 24.24 5.55
CA VAL A 165 4.01 24.36 6.64
C VAL A 165 5.28 23.61 6.27
N ILE A 166 6.43 24.28 6.37
CA ILE A 166 7.76 23.66 6.26
C ILE A 166 8.48 23.82 7.60
N GLY A 167 8.72 22.71 8.28
CA GLY A 167 9.53 22.64 9.50
C GLY A 167 10.95 22.16 9.20
N HIS A 168 11.96 22.87 9.66
CA HIS A 168 13.36 22.45 9.53
C HIS A 168 14.04 22.31 10.88
N SER A 169 14.75 21.19 11.12
CA SER A 169 15.47 20.95 12.37
C SER A 169 14.53 21.09 13.59
N LEU A 170 14.88 21.87 14.60
CA LEU A 170 13.98 22.18 15.72
C LEU A 170 12.64 22.79 15.28
N GLY A 171 12.59 23.48 14.14
CA GLY A 171 11.34 23.98 13.57
C GLY A 171 10.33 22.88 13.24
N SER A 172 10.77 21.65 12.97
CA SER A 172 9.90 20.48 12.81
C SER A 172 9.19 20.11 14.11
N VAL A 173 9.85 20.27 15.25
CA VAL A 173 9.27 20.03 16.59
C VAL A 173 8.26 21.12 16.93
N VAL A 174 8.62 22.39 16.68
CA VAL A 174 7.71 23.53 16.86
C VAL A 174 6.48 23.38 15.97
N ALA A 175 6.65 22.97 14.70
CA ALA A 175 5.55 22.74 13.77
C ALA A 175 4.61 21.62 14.26
N ALA A 176 5.16 20.50 14.74
CA ALA A 176 4.38 19.41 15.27
C ALA A 176 3.57 19.81 16.52
N ASP A 177 4.15 20.61 17.41
CA ASP A 177 3.47 21.14 18.62
C ASP A 177 2.44 22.24 18.29
N LEU A 178 2.63 22.94 17.17
CA LEU A 178 1.73 23.95 16.66
C LEU A 178 0.49 23.34 16.01
N LEU A 179 0.61 22.21 15.29
CA LEU A 179 -0.48 21.55 14.55
C LEU A 179 -1.83 21.49 15.31
N PRO A 180 -1.91 20.92 16.53
CA PRO A 180 -3.18 20.82 17.26
C PRO A 180 -3.70 22.17 17.81
N ARG A 181 -2.91 23.24 17.66
CA ARG A 181 -3.21 24.60 18.16
C ARG A 181 -3.50 25.59 17.03
N ILE A 182 -3.36 25.18 15.77
CA ILE A 182 -3.71 26.00 14.62
C ILE A 182 -5.24 26.17 14.59
N PRO A 183 -5.76 27.40 14.50
CA PRO A 183 -7.19 27.65 14.39
C PRO A 183 -7.85 26.81 13.28
N HIS A 184 -9.00 26.20 13.57
CA HIS A 184 -9.65 25.24 12.66
C HIS A 184 -10.17 25.88 11.36
N ASN A 185 -10.33 27.21 11.33
CA ASN A 185 -10.66 27.97 10.12
C ASN A 185 -9.46 28.12 9.16
N LEU A 186 -8.25 27.75 9.59
CA LEU A 186 -7.06 27.70 8.75
C LEU A 186 -6.81 26.26 8.30
N LYS A 187 -6.90 26.01 7.00
CA LYS A 187 -6.61 24.69 6.40
C LYS A 187 -5.11 24.52 6.23
N ILE A 188 -4.58 23.36 6.58
CA ILE A 188 -3.17 23.01 6.38
C ILE A 188 -3.11 22.11 5.15
N ALA A 189 -2.85 22.72 3.99
CA ALA A 189 -2.85 22.06 2.68
C ALA A 189 -1.72 21.02 2.54
N GLY A 190 -0.70 21.10 3.40
CA GLY A 190 0.35 20.12 3.53
C GLY A 190 1.39 20.53 4.57
N MET A 191 2.00 19.55 5.23
CA MET A 191 3.14 19.76 6.11
C MET A 191 4.35 18.97 5.61
N VAL A 192 5.48 19.65 5.50
CA VAL A 192 6.77 19.07 5.16
C VAL A 192 7.75 19.30 6.30
N THR A 193 8.39 18.24 6.80
CA THR A 193 9.50 18.38 7.75
C THR A 193 10.80 17.90 7.13
N ILE A 194 11.89 18.62 7.39
CA ILE A 194 13.23 18.34 6.82
C ILE A 194 14.28 18.37 7.93
N GLY A 195 15.17 17.38 7.94
CA GLY A 195 16.21 17.26 8.98
C GLY A 195 15.63 17.19 10.40
N SER A 196 14.48 16.52 10.57
CA SER A 196 13.75 16.52 11.84
C SER A 196 14.46 15.71 12.93
N PRO A 197 14.64 16.27 14.16
CA PRO A 197 15.18 15.52 15.30
C PRO A 197 14.11 14.68 16.02
N LEU A 198 12.85 14.68 15.56
CA LEU A 198 11.73 14.02 16.25
C LEU A 198 11.97 12.54 16.57
N ALA A 199 12.77 11.82 15.77
CA ALA A 199 13.04 10.40 15.98
C ALA A 199 14.14 10.09 17.01
N GLN A 200 14.75 11.10 17.64
CA GLN A 200 15.80 10.89 18.65
C GLN A 200 15.19 10.60 20.04
N GLY A 201 15.67 9.54 20.69
CA GLY A 201 15.20 9.12 22.02
C GLY A 201 15.57 10.03 23.19
N ASN A 202 16.16 11.20 22.95
CA ASN A 202 16.57 12.17 23.98
C ASN A 202 15.52 13.27 24.25
N PHE A 203 14.36 13.21 23.59
CA PHE A 203 13.28 14.17 23.74
C PHE A 203 12.11 13.56 24.51
N ASP A 204 11.63 14.23 25.56
CA ASP A 204 10.35 13.88 26.19
C ASP A 204 9.19 14.32 25.26
N LEU A 205 8.87 13.45 24.31
CA LEU A 205 7.82 13.65 23.32
C LEU A 205 6.47 13.09 23.79
N SER A 206 6.36 12.62 25.04
CA SER A 206 5.12 12.03 25.59
C SER A 206 3.91 12.96 25.42
N LYS A 207 4.10 14.27 25.63
CA LYS A 207 3.08 15.31 25.40
C LYS A 207 2.71 15.45 23.92
N LEU A 208 3.68 15.29 23.01
CA LEU A 208 3.47 15.39 21.56
C LEU A 208 2.77 14.13 21.02
N GLU A 209 3.23 12.94 21.42
CA GLU A 209 2.62 11.65 21.10
C GLU A 209 1.16 11.58 21.55
N THR A 210 0.86 12.10 22.74
CA THR A 210 -0.52 12.16 23.25
C THR A 210 -1.39 13.08 22.39
N ASN A 211 -0.88 14.25 22.02
CA ASN A 211 -1.64 15.25 21.25
C ASN A 211 -1.73 14.93 19.75
N LEU A 212 -0.81 14.11 19.23
CA LEU A 212 -0.74 13.69 17.82
C LEU A 212 -1.09 12.22 17.64
N LYS A 213 -1.80 11.61 18.60
CA LYS A 213 -2.31 10.24 18.45
C LYS A 213 -3.22 10.10 17.23
N GLU A 214 -4.01 11.14 16.96
CA GLU A 214 -4.83 11.28 15.76
C GLU A 214 -4.38 12.49 14.94
N PRO A 215 -4.49 12.45 13.60
CA PRO A 215 -4.17 13.60 12.77
C PRO A 215 -5.18 14.75 13.01
N PRO A 216 -4.73 16.02 13.07
CA PRO A 216 -5.62 17.18 13.12
C PRO A 216 -6.60 17.20 11.94
N THR A 217 -7.85 17.55 12.23
CA THR A 217 -8.95 17.56 11.24
C THR A 217 -8.75 18.54 10.08
N ASN A 218 -7.98 19.60 10.30
CA ASN A 218 -7.63 20.60 9.29
C ASN A 218 -6.30 20.30 8.57
N LEU A 219 -5.69 19.12 8.78
CA LEU A 219 -4.45 18.70 8.12
C LEU A 219 -4.73 17.80 6.91
N ALA A 220 -4.22 18.18 5.74
CA ALA A 220 -4.34 17.39 4.53
C ALA A 220 -3.41 16.16 4.56
N TRP A 221 -2.11 16.36 4.83
CA TRP A 221 -1.08 15.32 4.87
C TRP A 221 0.21 15.85 5.53
N TRP A 222 1.08 14.95 5.98
CA TRP A 222 2.41 15.28 6.51
C TRP A 222 3.48 14.31 5.98
N ILE A 223 4.49 14.86 5.29
CA ILE A 223 5.66 14.12 4.82
C ILE A 223 6.92 14.62 5.53
N ASN A 224 7.72 13.69 6.05
CA ASN A 224 9.04 13.98 6.58
C ASN A 224 10.12 13.51 5.61
N PHE A 225 11.02 14.41 5.23
CA PHE A 225 12.19 14.09 4.44
C PHE A 225 13.43 14.00 5.31
N TRP A 226 14.18 12.90 5.17
CA TRP A 226 15.40 12.66 5.92
C TRP A 226 16.54 12.23 4.98
N SER A 227 17.78 12.50 5.41
CA SER A 227 18.99 12.10 4.70
C SER A 227 19.87 11.25 5.60
N HIS A 228 20.52 10.24 5.01
CA HIS A 228 21.47 9.37 5.71
C HIS A 228 22.71 10.13 6.20
N TRP A 229 23.06 11.22 5.55
CA TRP A 229 24.22 12.05 5.89
C TRP A 229 23.90 13.12 6.92
N ASP A 230 22.62 13.30 7.26
CA ASP A 230 22.18 14.24 8.28
C ASP A 230 22.21 13.60 9.67
N PRO A 231 23.17 13.95 10.54
CA PRO A 231 23.30 13.36 11.86
C PRO A 231 22.13 13.74 12.80
N VAL A 232 21.40 14.82 12.50
CA VAL A 232 20.26 15.28 13.31
C VAL A 232 19.01 14.45 13.01
N ALA A 233 18.85 13.98 11.77
CA ALA A 233 17.77 13.05 11.41
C ALA A 233 17.99 11.62 11.94
N ALA A 234 19.13 11.35 12.61
CA ALA A 234 19.42 10.18 13.43
C ALA A 234 19.17 8.80 12.77
N LEU A 235 19.18 8.73 11.44
CA LEU A 235 18.94 7.51 10.64
C LEU A 235 17.58 6.84 10.89
N ARG A 236 16.63 7.52 11.55
CA ARG A 236 15.28 7.02 11.83
C ARG A 236 14.25 8.04 11.35
N GLY A 237 13.20 7.55 10.70
CA GLY A 237 12.09 8.37 10.26
C GLY A 237 11.24 8.89 11.43
N ALA A 238 10.57 10.04 11.25
CA ALA A 238 9.71 10.65 12.27
C ALA A 238 8.41 9.86 12.52
N SER A 239 8.08 8.89 11.65
CA SER A 239 6.98 7.94 11.83
C SER A 239 7.11 7.06 13.07
N SER A 240 8.31 6.94 13.67
CA SER A 240 8.46 6.25 14.96
C SER A 240 7.75 6.95 16.11
N VAL A 241 7.47 8.25 15.99
CA VAL A 241 6.76 9.08 16.99
C VAL A 241 5.35 9.43 16.52
N VAL A 242 5.19 9.71 15.23
CA VAL A 242 3.90 10.07 14.62
C VAL A 242 3.58 9.06 13.52
N PRO A 243 2.91 7.93 13.84
CA PRO A 243 2.85 6.76 12.95
C PRO A 243 2.03 6.97 11.66
N TRP A 244 1.32 8.08 11.53
CA TRP A 244 0.51 8.42 10.36
C TRP A 244 1.19 9.38 9.37
N LEU A 245 2.42 9.85 9.64
CA LEU A 245 3.20 10.61 8.65
C LEU A 245 3.99 9.67 7.73
N LEU A 246 4.34 10.16 6.53
CA LEU A 246 5.17 9.42 5.57
C LEU A 246 6.62 9.88 5.65
N ASP A 247 7.55 8.94 5.86
CA ASP A 247 8.99 9.21 5.81
C ASP A 247 9.56 8.90 4.42
N LEU A 248 10.11 9.91 3.76
CA LEU A 248 10.78 9.77 2.47
C LEU A 248 12.26 10.15 2.57
N ARG A 249 13.07 9.41 1.83
CA ARG A 249 14.52 9.62 1.83
C ARG A 249 14.93 10.55 0.71
N VAL A 250 15.84 11.48 1.01
CA VAL A 250 16.50 12.34 0.02
C VAL A 250 18.02 12.31 0.18
N SER A 251 18.75 12.75 -0.85
CA SER A 251 20.21 12.79 -0.86
C SER A 251 20.73 14.20 -0.61
N THR A 252 21.10 14.51 0.64
CA THR A 252 21.88 15.72 0.94
C THR A 252 23.40 15.43 0.86
N PRO A 253 24.28 16.46 0.80
CA PRO A 253 25.72 16.26 0.71
C PRO A 253 26.29 15.45 1.87
N VAL A 254 27.42 14.77 1.65
CA VAL A 254 28.10 13.93 2.65
C VAL A 254 28.64 14.74 3.85
N ILE A 255 28.91 16.04 3.66
CA ILE A 255 29.48 16.90 4.70
C ILE A 255 28.42 17.19 5.78
N PRO A 256 28.58 16.78 7.05
CA PRO A 256 27.52 16.80 8.05
C PRO A 256 26.80 18.15 8.27
N HIS A 257 27.56 19.25 8.25
CA HIS A 257 26.99 20.60 8.40
C HIS A 257 26.15 21.03 7.18
N SER A 258 26.57 20.64 5.98
CA SER A 258 25.82 20.90 4.74
C SER A 258 24.68 19.89 4.55
N ALA A 259 24.84 18.67 5.06
CA ALA A 259 23.82 17.62 5.02
C ALA A 259 22.54 18.02 5.76
N HIS A 260 22.69 18.80 6.84
CA HIS A 260 21.62 19.35 7.66
C HIS A 260 21.17 20.76 7.22
N SER A 261 21.60 21.25 6.05
CA SER A 261 21.18 22.56 5.54
C SER A 261 19.76 22.49 4.99
N SER A 262 18.92 23.47 5.34
CA SER A 262 17.56 23.56 4.81
C SER A 262 17.56 23.72 3.29
N HIS A 263 18.53 24.47 2.76
CA HIS A 263 18.73 24.64 1.31
C HIS A 263 18.96 23.30 0.59
N GLU A 264 19.79 22.43 1.17
CA GLU A 264 20.17 21.15 0.58
C GLU A 264 19.03 20.13 0.56
N TYR A 265 18.12 20.20 1.52
CA TYR A 265 16.84 19.48 1.50
C TYR A 265 15.86 20.09 0.49
N LEU A 266 15.65 21.40 0.54
CA LEU A 266 14.61 22.07 -0.26
C LEU A 266 14.89 22.06 -1.76
N LYS A 267 16.17 21.95 -2.17
CA LYS A 267 16.54 21.84 -3.59
C LYS A 267 16.24 20.49 -4.22
N GLN A 268 15.86 19.49 -3.43
CA GLN A 268 15.55 18.16 -3.95
C GLN A 268 14.23 18.20 -4.71
N GLU A 269 14.18 17.59 -5.89
CA GLU A 269 12.98 17.49 -6.71
C GLU A 269 11.79 16.91 -5.92
N LEU A 270 12.03 15.86 -5.13
CA LEU A 270 11.00 15.20 -4.33
C LEU A 270 10.36 16.14 -3.28
N VAL A 271 11.16 17.02 -2.66
CA VAL A 271 10.67 18.05 -1.73
C VAL A 271 9.90 19.11 -2.49
N GLY A 272 10.40 19.53 -3.66
CA GLY A 272 9.70 20.41 -4.58
C GLY A 272 8.35 19.86 -5.03
N LYS A 273 8.25 18.56 -5.32
CA LYS A 273 7.00 17.90 -5.76
C LYS A 273 5.95 17.93 -4.66
N ALA A 274 6.33 17.66 -3.41
CA ALA A 274 5.42 17.73 -2.27
C ALA A 274 4.95 19.16 -1.98
N VAL A 275 5.88 20.13 -1.89
CA VAL A 275 5.54 21.53 -1.61
C VAL A 275 4.77 22.17 -2.77
N GLY A 276 5.16 21.86 -4.01
CA GLY A 276 4.50 22.35 -5.23
C GLY A 276 3.06 21.85 -5.33
N TYR A 277 2.82 20.58 -5.02
CA TYR A 277 1.45 20.05 -4.94
C TYR A 277 0.61 20.78 -3.88
N ALA A 278 1.20 21.06 -2.71
CA ALA A 278 0.53 21.78 -1.63
C ALA A 278 0.14 23.22 -2.02
N LEU A 279 1.03 23.92 -2.74
CA LEU A 279 0.86 25.31 -3.14
C LEU A 279 -0.02 25.46 -4.38
N PHE A 280 0.17 24.59 -5.38
CA PHE A 280 -0.36 24.79 -6.74
C PHE A 280 -1.35 23.70 -7.18
N GLY A 281 -1.46 22.58 -6.44
CA GLY A 281 -2.29 21.43 -6.81
C GLY A 281 -1.61 20.49 -7.81
N ALA A 282 -2.37 19.57 -8.41
CA ALA A 282 -1.83 18.64 -9.41
C ALA A 282 -1.45 19.36 -10.71
N GLN A 283 -0.32 18.98 -11.31
CA GLN A 283 0.15 19.51 -12.60
C GLN A 283 -0.62 18.96 -13.81
N SER A 284 -1.17 17.74 -13.71
CA SER A 284 -1.95 17.15 -14.79
C SER A 284 -3.34 17.78 -14.87
N SER A 285 -3.47 18.78 -15.73
CA SER A 285 -4.73 19.10 -16.42
C SER A 285 -4.88 18.35 -17.75
N GLU A 286 -3.94 17.45 -18.06
CA GLU A 286 -4.09 16.54 -19.18
C GLU A 286 -5.25 15.59 -18.88
N LEU A 287 -6.39 15.87 -19.52
CA LEU A 287 -7.36 14.85 -19.85
C LEU A 287 -6.56 13.65 -20.37
N ALA A 288 -6.65 12.50 -19.70
CA ALA A 288 -6.04 11.27 -20.19
C ALA A 288 -6.34 11.19 -21.68
N VAL A 289 -5.29 11.13 -22.50
CA VAL A 289 -5.46 10.95 -23.94
C VAL A 289 -6.18 9.61 -24.07
N ILE A 290 -7.49 9.66 -24.32
CA ILE A 290 -8.23 8.50 -24.78
C ILE A 290 -7.57 8.20 -26.12
N GLU A 291 -6.70 7.19 -26.18
CA GLU A 291 -6.20 6.68 -27.45
C GLU A 291 -7.43 6.40 -28.32
N THR A 292 -7.63 7.21 -29.36
CA THR A 292 -8.70 7.05 -30.34
C THR A 292 -8.34 5.95 -31.35
N GLY A 293 -7.66 4.91 -30.88
CA GLY A 293 -7.32 3.72 -31.66
C GLY A 293 -8.52 2.79 -31.80
N VAL A 294 -8.39 1.80 -32.69
CA VAL A 294 -9.32 0.67 -32.74
C VAL A 294 -9.23 -0.06 -31.39
N ASP A 295 -10.36 -0.18 -30.70
CA ASP A 295 -10.42 -0.85 -29.39
C ASP A 295 -9.88 -2.28 -29.52
N VAL A 296 -8.89 -2.62 -28.69
CA VAL A 296 -8.27 -3.94 -28.67
C VAL A 296 -8.88 -4.79 -27.56
N GLN A 297 -9.01 -6.09 -27.81
CA GLN A 297 -9.56 -6.99 -26.79
C GLN A 297 -8.60 -7.15 -25.60
N MET A 298 -9.18 -7.24 -24.40
CA MET A 298 -8.45 -7.63 -23.20
C MET A 298 -8.13 -9.13 -23.25
N ASP A 299 -7.01 -9.50 -22.66
CA ASP A 299 -6.66 -10.90 -22.47
C ASP A 299 -7.54 -11.49 -21.37
N HIS A 300 -7.75 -12.81 -21.39
CA HIS A 300 -8.58 -13.50 -20.40
C HIS A 300 -8.13 -13.22 -18.95
N GLU A 301 -6.81 -13.19 -18.73
CA GLU A 301 -6.17 -12.85 -17.47
C GLU A 301 -6.60 -11.48 -16.92
N GLU A 302 -6.67 -10.49 -17.79
CA GLU A 302 -7.00 -9.11 -17.45
C GLU A 302 -8.50 -8.97 -17.20
N MET A 303 -9.32 -9.68 -17.97
CA MET A 303 -10.76 -9.77 -17.72
C MET A 303 -11.06 -10.42 -16.37
N LEU A 304 -10.30 -11.46 -15.98
CA LEU A 304 -10.43 -12.10 -14.67
C LEU A 304 -10.04 -11.14 -13.53
N VAL A 305 -9.02 -10.31 -13.72
CA VAL A 305 -8.64 -9.25 -12.78
C VAL A 305 -9.74 -8.20 -12.64
N LEU A 306 -10.32 -7.73 -13.74
CA LEU A 306 -11.46 -6.81 -13.69
C LEU A 306 -12.69 -7.44 -13.03
N ALA A 307 -12.93 -8.74 -13.23
CA ALA A 307 -13.97 -9.47 -12.53
C ALA A 307 -13.72 -9.53 -11.02
N GLY A 308 -12.47 -9.71 -10.60
CA GLY A 308 -12.07 -9.61 -9.18
C GLY A 308 -12.34 -8.22 -8.58
N LEU A 309 -12.02 -7.15 -9.31
CA LEU A 309 -12.34 -5.79 -8.87
C LEU A 309 -13.86 -5.56 -8.82
N ARG A 310 -14.61 -6.03 -9.82
CA ARG A 310 -16.07 -5.93 -9.86
C ARG A 310 -16.71 -6.69 -8.68
N LEU A 311 -16.20 -7.88 -8.35
CA LEU A 311 -16.63 -8.62 -7.17
C LEU A 311 -16.46 -7.79 -5.89
N SER A 312 -15.33 -7.08 -5.74
CA SER A 312 -15.11 -6.19 -4.59
C SER A 312 -16.09 -5.02 -4.54
N HIS A 313 -16.47 -4.43 -5.68
CA HIS A 313 -17.53 -3.41 -5.74
C HIS A 313 -18.86 -3.96 -5.24
N LEU A 314 -19.28 -5.13 -5.73
CA LEU A 314 -20.54 -5.78 -5.33
C LEU A 314 -20.54 -6.14 -3.83
N ILE A 315 -19.39 -6.59 -3.29
CA ILE A 315 -19.22 -6.80 -1.85
C ILE A 315 -19.38 -5.47 -1.10
N ARG A 316 -18.72 -4.39 -1.55
CA ARG A 316 -18.80 -3.06 -0.92
C ARG A 316 -20.23 -2.54 -0.84
N GLU A 317 -20.99 -2.67 -1.93
CA GLU A 317 -22.38 -2.22 -2.04
C GLU A 317 -23.29 -2.89 -0.99
N SER A 318 -22.97 -4.14 -0.63
CA SER A 318 -23.71 -4.94 0.34
C SER A 318 -23.33 -4.68 1.81
N LEU A 319 -22.27 -3.90 2.06
CA LEU A 319 -21.78 -3.60 3.40
C LEU A 319 -22.32 -2.26 3.94
N LYS A 320 -22.19 -2.04 5.25
CA LYS A 320 -22.60 -0.79 5.94
C LYS A 320 -21.56 -0.38 6.98
N GLY A 321 -21.52 0.91 7.31
CA GLY A 321 -20.67 1.48 8.36
C GLY A 321 -19.18 1.23 8.15
N ASP A 322 -18.44 1.02 9.23
CA ASP A 322 -16.97 0.87 9.30
C ASP A 322 -16.41 -0.14 8.28
N THR A 323 -17.07 -1.29 8.11
CA THR A 323 -16.61 -2.32 7.16
C THR A 323 -16.72 -1.85 5.71
N LYS A 324 -17.77 -1.09 5.36
CA LYS A 324 -17.94 -0.52 4.01
C LYS A 324 -16.87 0.53 3.73
N GLU A 325 -16.59 1.39 4.70
CA GLU A 325 -15.58 2.45 4.58
C GLU A 325 -14.18 1.87 4.39
N ARG A 326 -13.78 0.93 5.25
CA ARG A 326 -12.49 0.24 5.16
C ARG A 326 -12.33 -0.51 3.84
N LEU A 327 -13.37 -1.23 3.40
CA LEU A 327 -13.33 -1.94 2.13
C LEU A 327 -13.32 -0.97 0.94
N GLY A 328 -14.05 0.14 1.01
CA GLY A 328 -14.00 1.19 0.01
C GLY A 328 -12.61 1.80 -0.16
N GLY A 329 -11.94 2.13 0.96
CA GLY A 329 -10.56 2.62 0.93
C GLY A 329 -9.59 1.62 0.30
N ALA A 330 -9.65 0.35 0.73
CA ALA A 330 -8.84 -0.73 0.15
C ALA A 330 -9.12 -0.94 -1.34
N LEU A 331 -10.38 -0.94 -1.76
CA LEU A 331 -10.78 -1.07 -3.17
C LEU A 331 -10.27 0.10 -4.02
N ALA A 332 -10.39 1.34 -3.54
CA ALA A 332 -9.87 2.50 -4.26
C ALA A 332 -8.35 2.40 -4.47
N ASP A 333 -7.65 2.02 -3.42
CA ASP A 333 -6.20 1.84 -3.40
C ASP A 333 -5.77 0.74 -4.39
N THR A 334 -6.36 -0.46 -4.28
CA THR A 334 -6.03 -1.62 -5.11
C THR A 334 -6.42 -1.42 -6.57
N GLN A 335 -7.61 -0.88 -6.87
CA GLN A 335 -8.04 -0.64 -8.26
C GLN A 335 -7.07 0.30 -8.98
N PHE A 336 -6.69 1.41 -8.35
CA PHE A 336 -5.71 2.33 -8.92
C PHE A 336 -4.37 1.64 -9.22
N GLN A 337 -3.86 0.82 -8.30
CA GLN A 337 -2.60 0.10 -8.51
C GLN A 337 -2.70 -0.86 -9.69
N VAL A 338 -3.70 -1.74 -9.65
CA VAL A 338 -3.86 -2.82 -10.63
C VAL A 338 -4.08 -2.28 -12.04
N ILE A 339 -4.89 -1.23 -12.20
CA ILE A 339 -5.13 -0.63 -13.52
C ILE A 339 -3.84 0.02 -14.06
N ASN A 340 -3.09 0.75 -13.23
CA ASN A 340 -1.82 1.34 -13.67
C ASN A 340 -0.78 0.27 -14.00
N ASP A 341 -0.69 -0.80 -13.21
CA ASP A 341 0.23 -1.91 -13.44
C ASP A 341 -0.12 -2.67 -14.74
N LEU A 342 -1.42 -2.90 -15.03
CA LEU A 342 -1.87 -3.50 -16.30
C LEU A 342 -1.50 -2.62 -17.51
N ILE A 343 -1.72 -1.31 -17.41
CA ILE A 343 -1.36 -0.34 -18.46
C ILE A 343 0.16 -0.27 -18.64
N ALA A 344 0.92 -0.24 -17.54
CA ALA A 344 2.39 -0.23 -17.57
C ALA A 344 2.94 -1.50 -18.21
N LYS A 345 2.43 -2.69 -17.86
CA LYS A 345 2.80 -3.97 -18.48
C LYS A 345 2.58 -3.92 -19.99
N ARG A 346 1.39 -3.50 -20.45
CA ARG A 346 1.11 -3.36 -21.89
C ARG A 346 2.03 -2.38 -22.58
N THR A 347 2.29 -1.23 -21.97
CA THR A 347 3.20 -0.21 -22.50
C THR A 347 4.61 -0.77 -22.67
N MET A 348 5.12 -1.49 -21.67
CA MET A 348 6.42 -2.18 -21.73
C MET A 348 6.48 -3.23 -22.84
N GLU A 349 5.40 -3.98 -23.02
CA GLU A 349 5.24 -4.98 -24.08
C GLU A 349 4.93 -4.35 -25.45
N ARG A 350 4.81 -3.02 -25.54
CA ARG A 350 4.41 -2.26 -26.74
C ARG A 350 3.08 -2.72 -27.33
N ARG A 351 2.12 -3.07 -26.47
CA ARG A 351 0.74 -3.43 -26.82
C ARG A 351 -0.19 -2.22 -26.64
N ALA A 352 -1.21 -2.11 -27.50
CA ALA A 352 -2.25 -1.09 -27.38
C ALA A 352 -3.08 -1.30 -26.10
N ILE A 353 -3.63 -0.20 -25.55
CA ILE A 353 -4.40 -0.22 -24.30
C ILE A 353 -5.91 -0.35 -24.62
N PRO A 354 -6.60 -1.39 -24.13
CA PRO A 354 -8.06 -1.53 -24.28
C PRO A 354 -8.82 -0.36 -23.68
N GLY A 355 -9.88 0.11 -24.34
CA GLY A 355 -10.71 1.22 -23.89
C GLY A 355 -11.32 0.98 -22.50
N GLY A 356 -11.68 -0.27 -22.19
CA GLY A 356 -12.19 -0.65 -20.88
C GLY A 356 -11.16 -0.49 -19.74
N LEU A 357 -9.85 -0.55 -20.01
CA LEU A 357 -8.82 -0.20 -19.02
C LEU A 357 -8.61 1.31 -18.96
N SER A 358 -8.60 1.99 -20.10
CA SER A 358 -8.41 3.44 -20.20
C SER A 358 -9.47 4.23 -19.42
N VAL A 359 -10.73 3.77 -19.44
CA VAL A 359 -11.84 4.41 -18.68
C VAL A 359 -11.68 4.26 -17.16
N LEU A 360 -10.95 3.23 -16.71
CA LEU A 360 -10.66 3.00 -15.29
C LEU A 360 -9.38 3.71 -14.83
N GLN A 361 -8.58 4.23 -15.76
CA GLN A 361 -7.33 4.91 -15.45
C GLN A 361 -7.60 6.27 -14.79
N THR A 362 -6.89 6.52 -13.70
CA THR A 362 -7.00 7.76 -12.93
C THR A 362 -5.61 8.24 -12.54
N ASN A 363 -5.40 9.56 -12.48
CA ASN A 363 -4.10 10.15 -12.13
C ASN A 363 -3.78 10.06 -10.63
N GLU A 364 -4.79 9.88 -9.79
CA GLU A 364 -4.66 9.70 -8.35
C GLU A 364 -5.69 8.70 -7.83
N VAL A 365 -5.51 8.23 -6.60
CA VAL A 365 -6.49 7.36 -5.94
C VAL A 365 -7.79 8.13 -5.84
N CYS A 366 -8.90 7.55 -6.32
CA CYS A 366 -10.20 8.20 -6.24
C CYS A 366 -10.85 8.00 -4.86
N ASP A 367 -11.75 8.92 -4.53
CA ASP A 367 -12.67 8.75 -3.41
C ASP A 367 -13.46 7.46 -3.64
N PRO A 368 -13.56 6.56 -2.64
CA PRO A 368 -14.32 5.32 -2.76
C PRO A 368 -15.77 5.49 -3.25
N ASP A 369 -16.40 6.65 -3.00
CA ASP A 369 -17.75 6.93 -3.46
C ASP A 369 -17.85 7.39 -4.92
N ASN A 370 -16.72 7.75 -5.54
CA ASN A 370 -16.63 8.22 -6.92
C ASN A 370 -15.80 7.29 -7.83
N LEU A 371 -15.53 6.06 -7.40
CA LEU A 371 -14.77 5.08 -8.19
C LEU A 371 -15.54 4.66 -9.45
N SER A 372 -14.86 4.69 -10.60
CA SER A 372 -15.34 4.04 -11.82
C SER A 372 -15.49 2.53 -11.59
N ILE A 373 -16.61 1.98 -12.04
CA ILE A 373 -16.94 0.56 -11.86
C ILE A 373 -16.43 -0.24 -13.08
N PRO A 374 -15.62 -1.29 -12.88
CA PRO A 374 -15.19 -2.16 -13.97
C PRO A 374 -16.39 -2.87 -14.63
N VAL A 375 -16.44 -2.83 -15.96
CA VAL A 375 -17.42 -3.60 -16.73
C VAL A 375 -16.78 -4.93 -17.11
N VAL A 376 -17.50 -6.03 -16.82
CA VAL A 376 -17.01 -7.39 -17.05
C VAL A 376 -17.78 -7.99 -18.23
N HIS A 377 -17.04 -8.42 -19.24
CA HIS A 377 -17.57 -9.14 -20.41
C HIS A 377 -16.80 -10.45 -20.58
N LEU A 378 -16.87 -11.31 -19.56
CA LEU A 378 -16.37 -12.67 -19.68
C LEU A 378 -17.37 -13.47 -20.51
N PHE A 379 -16.98 -13.87 -21.73
CA PHE A 379 -17.74 -14.82 -22.56
C PHE A 379 -17.05 -16.21 -22.65
N PRO A 380 -16.63 -16.83 -21.54
CA PRO A 380 -16.05 -18.16 -21.61
C PRO A 380 -17.10 -19.20 -21.99
N ASP A 381 -16.66 -20.27 -22.65
CA ASP A 381 -17.42 -21.51 -22.66
C ASP A 381 -17.67 -21.99 -21.21
N ARG A 382 -18.63 -22.91 -21.03
CA ARG A 382 -19.04 -23.35 -19.67
C ARG A 382 -17.88 -23.91 -18.84
N ASP A 383 -16.83 -24.46 -19.45
CA ASP A 383 -15.66 -24.94 -18.71
C ASP A 383 -14.80 -23.80 -18.21
N GLN A 384 -14.52 -22.82 -19.05
CA GLN A 384 -13.75 -21.66 -18.61
C GLN A 384 -14.53 -20.84 -17.55
N ALA A 385 -15.86 -20.71 -17.68
CA ALA A 385 -16.71 -20.09 -16.66
C ALA A 385 -16.58 -20.77 -15.28
N ALA A 386 -16.58 -22.10 -15.26
CA ALA A 386 -16.40 -22.88 -14.04
C ALA A 386 -15.02 -22.64 -13.40
N LYS A 387 -13.97 -22.47 -14.22
CA LYS A 387 -12.62 -22.17 -13.72
C LYS A 387 -12.55 -20.79 -13.08
N ASP A 388 -13.11 -19.80 -13.76
CA ASP A 388 -13.09 -18.40 -13.33
C ASP A 388 -13.83 -18.20 -12.01
N LEU A 389 -15.02 -18.79 -11.86
CA LEU A 389 -15.80 -18.66 -10.62
C LEU A 389 -15.08 -19.28 -9.41
N ILE A 390 -14.42 -20.44 -9.58
CA ILE A 390 -13.62 -21.04 -8.51
C ILE A 390 -12.42 -20.14 -8.17
N ALA A 391 -11.72 -19.62 -9.19
CA ALA A 391 -10.58 -18.74 -8.98
C ALA A 391 -10.98 -17.46 -8.22
N LEU A 392 -12.10 -16.83 -8.61
CA LEU A 392 -12.64 -15.64 -7.97
C LEU A 392 -13.15 -15.91 -6.54
N ALA A 393 -13.76 -17.08 -6.29
CA ALA A 393 -14.28 -17.45 -4.97
C ALA A 393 -13.16 -17.67 -3.93
N LEU A 394 -11.97 -18.10 -4.38
CA LEU A 394 -10.83 -18.42 -3.51
C LEU A 394 -10.01 -17.18 -3.10
N GLN A 395 -9.99 -16.13 -3.94
CA GLN A 395 -9.03 -15.03 -3.78
C GLN A 395 -9.56 -13.87 -2.93
N ASN A 396 -8.63 -13.18 -2.26
CA ASN A 396 -8.87 -11.85 -1.74
C ASN A 396 -8.40 -10.83 -2.78
N PRO A 397 -9.32 -10.23 -3.57
CA PRO A 397 -8.97 -9.25 -4.59
C PRO A 397 -8.34 -7.98 -4.01
N LEU A 398 -8.41 -7.74 -2.69
CA LEU A 398 -7.92 -6.53 -2.02
C LEU A 398 -6.63 -6.76 -1.21
N ALA A 399 -5.85 -7.80 -1.51
CA ALA A 399 -4.54 -7.98 -0.86
C ALA A 399 -3.67 -6.72 -1.04
N PRO A 400 -2.88 -6.30 -0.02
CA PRO A 400 -2.60 -6.97 1.25
C PRO A 400 -3.64 -6.70 2.36
N TYR A 401 -4.75 -6.03 2.07
CA TYR A 401 -5.74 -5.66 3.08
C TYR A 401 -6.58 -6.87 3.50
N GLU A 402 -6.58 -7.17 4.80
CA GLU A 402 -7.41 -8.21 5.40
C GLU A 402 -8.64 -7.58 6.06
N ILE A 403 -9.78 -7.69 5.38
CA ILE A 403 -11.08 -7.20 5.86
C ILE A 403 -11.98 -8.40 6.00
N GLU A 404 -12.65 -8.56 7.14
CA GLU A 404 -13.55 -9.70 7.35
C GLU A 404 -14.92 -9.42 6.72
N VAL A 405 -15.35 -10.27 5.78
CA VAL A 405 -16.67 -10.21 5.16
C VAL A 405 -17.38 -11.54 5.32
N LYS A 406 -18.64 -11.48 5.75
CA LYS A 406 -19.49 -12.65 5.92
C LYS A 406 -19.62 -13.42 4.61
N GLU A 407 -19.57 -14.74 4.68
CA GLU A 407 -19.71 -15.62 3.52
C GLU A 407 -20.99 -15.35 2.73
N SER A 408 -22.12 -15.13 3.40
CA SER A 408 -23.38 -14.80 2.75
C SER A 408 -23.32 -13.54 1.88
N VAL A 409 -22.50 -12.55 2.26
CA VAL A 409 -22.28 -11.33 1.46
C VAL A 409 -21.42 -11.66 0.23
N ARG A 410 -20.40 -12.51 0.39
CA ARG A 410 -19.53 -12.96 -0.71
C ARG A 410 -20.30 -13.78 -1.74
N VAL A 411 -21.13 -14.71 -1.28
CA VAL A 411 -22.01 -15.53 -2.12
C VAL A 411 -23.01 -14.62 -2.86
N ALA A 412 -23.66 -13.67 -2.17
CA ALA A 412 -24.59 -12.74 -2.81
C ALA A 412 -23.91 -11.89 -3.91
N ALA A 413 -22.70 -11.39 -3.66
CA ALA A 413 -21.91 -10.67 -4.64
C ALA A 413 -21.51 -11.56 -5.84
N MET A 414 -21.12 -12.81 -5.59
CA MET A 414 -20.80 -13.77 -6.67
C MET A 414 -22.03 -14.12 -7.51
N ARG A 415 -23.22 -14.25 -6.90
CA ARG A 415 -24.48 -14.45 -7.61
C ARG A 415 -24.78 -13.29 -8.57
N GLN A 416 -24.51 -12.06 -8.15
CA GLN A 416 -24.66 -10.87 -8.98
C GLN A 416 -23.62 -10.82 -10.10
N LEU A 417 -22.35 -11.09 -9.79
CA LEU A 417 -21.27 -11.14 -10.78
C LEU A 417 -21.54 -12.22 -11.84
N ALA A 418 -22.00 -13.41 -11.44
CA ALA A 418 -22.38 -14.47 -12.36
C ALA A 418 -23.46 -14.01 -13.34
N ALA A 419 -24.47 -13.26 -12.86
CA ALA A 419 -25.49 -12.69 -13.74
C ALA A 419 -24.92 -11.65 -14.73
N GLU A 420 -23.96 -10.82 -14.30
CA GLU A 420 -23.23 -9.89 -15.18
C GLU A 420 -22.38 -10.63 -16.22
N MET A 421 -21.87 -11.82 -15.89
CA MET A 421 -21.14 -12.72 -16.79
C MET A 421 -22.07 -13.59 -17.67
N LEU A 422 -23.37 -13.28 -17.74
CA LEU A 422 -24.39 -14.04 -18.48
C LEU A 422 -24.56 -15.50 -18.03
N LEU A 423 -24.20 -15.78 -16.78
CA LEU A 423 -24.51 -17.03 -16.08
C LEU A 423 -25.75 -16.85 -15.22
N THR A 424 -26.32 -17.94 -14.73
CA THR A 424 -27.40 -17.84 -13.75
C THR A 424 -26.85 -17.45 -12.38
N PRO A 425 -27.60 -16.73 -11.53
CA PRO A 425 -27.17 -16.44 -10.17
C PRO A 425 -26.79 -17.72 -9.38
N GLN A 426 -27.53 -18.82 -9.60
CA GLN A 426 -27.24 -20.10 -8.95
C GLN A 426 -25.83 -20.62 -9.29
N GLN A 427 -25.38 -20.45 -10.53
CA GLN A 427 -24.03 -20.86 -10.92
C GLN A 427 -22.92 -20.13 -10.13
N GLY A 428 -23.16 -18.88 -9.71
CA GLY A 428 -22.25 -18.16 -8.82
C GLY A 428 -22.18 -18.76 -7.41
N GLU A 429 -23.29 -19.25 -6.89
CA GLU A 429 -23.37 -19.93 -5.58
C GLU A 429 -22.78 -21.35 -5.63
N ASP A 430 -23.02 -22.08 -6.72
CA ASP A 430 -22.51 -23.44 -6.91
C ASP A 430 -20.98 -23.53 -6.76
N ALA A 431 -20.24 -22.46 -7.10
CA ALA A 431 -18.78 -22.41 -6.91
C ALA A 431 -18.38 -22.46 -5.42
N PHE A 432 -19.13 -21.78 -4.55
CA PHE A 432 -18.92 -21.84 -3.10
C PHE A 432 -19.35 -23.20 -2.54
N ASP A 433 -20.48 -23.74 -2.99
CA ASP A 433 -20.96 -25.06 -2.58
C ASP A 433 -19.95 -26.16 -2.94
N ALA A 434 -19.38 -26.10 -4.14
CA ALA A 434 -18.37 -27.06 -4.59
C ALA A 434 -17.07 -26.95 -3.77
N LEU A 435 -16.64 -25.73 -3.42
CA LEU A 435 -15.50 -25.49 -2.53
C LEU A 435 -15.76 -25.99 -1.11
N GLU A 436 -16.98 -25.85 -0.59
CA GLU A 436 -17.35 -26.37 0.72
C GLU A 436 -17.40 -27.91 0.71
N GLU A 437 -17.99 -28.52 -0.31
CA GLU A 437 -18.08 -29.97 -0.47
C GLU A 437 -16.70 -30.62 -0.64
N ALA A 438 -15.81 -30.03 -1.44
CA ALA A 438 -14.42 -30.48 -1.56
C ALA A 438 -13.69 -30.44 -0.20
N SER A 439 -13.94 -29.40 0.61
CA SER A 439 -13.33 -29.28 1.94
C SER A 439 -13.81 -30.38 2.89
N LYS A 440 -15.12 -30.68 2.85
CA LYS A 440 -15.74 -31.78 3.61
C LYS A 440 -15.16 -33.14 3.18
N ALA A 441 -15.00 -33.37 1.87
CA ALA A 441 -14.47 -34.61 1.31
C ALA A 441 -13.02 -34.91 1.74
N LEU A 442 -12.18 -33.89 1.89
CA LEU A 442 -10.78 -34.05 2.29
C LEU A 442 -10.58 -34.18 3.83
N ALA A 443 -11.68 -34.25 4.58
CA ALA A 443 -11.79 -34.50 6.03
C ALA A 443 -11.34 -33.35 6.97
N GLY A 444 -11.98 -32.18 6.81
CA GLY A 444 -12.53 -31.41 7.94
C GLY A 444 -11.58 -30.54 8.78
N LYS A 445 -11.82 -29.21 8.74
CA LYS A 445 -11.15 -28.12 9.47
C LYS A 445 -9.65 -27.94 9.17
N THR A 446 -9.25 -27.97 7.91
CA THR A 446 -7.91 -27.50 7.51
C THR A 446 -7.91 -25.99 7.20
N ARG A 447 -6.77 -25.35 7.49
CA ARG A 447 -6.43 -23.90 7.48
C ARG A 447 -6.90 -23.03 6.30
N PHE A 448 -7.45 -23.61 5.24
CA PHE A 448 -7.74 -22.95 3.97
C PHE A 448 -9.07 -22.17 3.95
N MET A 449 -9.94 -22.35 4.96
CA MET A 449 -11.29 -21.75 5.01
C MET A 449 -11.37 -20.29 5.45
N LYS A 450 -10.28 -19.69 5.94
CA LYS A 450 -10.32 -18.27 6.33
C LYS A 450 -10.17 -17.41 5.08
N TRP A 451 -11.26 -16.74 4.70
CA TRP A 451 -11.24 -15.70 3.68
C TRP A 451 -10.11 -14.71 3.99
N GLY A 452 -9.26 -14.41 3.01
CA GLY A 452 -8.04 -13.59 3.19
C GLY A 452 -6.74 -14.39 3.40
N LEU A 453 -6.78 -15.59 4.01
CA LEU A 453 -5.56 -16.39 4.24
C LEU A 453 -4.95 -16.92 2.93
N LEU A 454 -5.77 -17.14 1.90
CA LEU A 454 -5.32 -17.50 0.55
C LEU A 454 -4.71 -16.31 -0.23
N GLY A 455 -4.94 -15.05 0.20
CA GLY A 455 -4.57 -13.86 -0.55
C GLY A 455 -3.16 -13.29 -0.29
N ALA A 456 -2.45 -13.72 0.75
CA ALA A 456 -1.08 -13.25 1.02
C ALA A 456 -0.12 -14.28 1.62
N GLY A 457 -0.62 -15.40 2.19
CA GLY A 457 0.22 -16.34 2.95
C GLY A 457 -0.02 -17.81 2.62
N ALA A 458 -1.27 -18.27 2.52
CA ALA A 458 -1.56 -19.70 2.36
C ALA A 458 -1.48 -20.20 0.91
N LEU A 459 -1.61 -19.32 -0.11
CA LEU A 459 -1.19 -19.63 -1.49
C LEU A 459 0.17 -19.02 -1.85
N ALA A 460 0.68 -18.05 -1.10
CA ALA A 460 2.06 -17.57 -1.26
C ALA A 460 3.08 -18.62 -0.80
N VAL A 461 2.77 -19.40 0.24
CA VAL A 461 3.51 -20.64 0.59
C VAL A 461 3.34 -21.72 -0.50
N VAL A 462 2.30 -21.60 -1.32
CA VAL A 462 2.07 -22.52 -2.45
C VAL A 462 2.73 -22.07 -3.75
N ALA A 463 3.16 -20.82 -3.85
CA ALA A 463 3.86 -20.26 -5.01
C ALA A 463 5.37 -20.07 -4.77
N SER A 464 5.92 -20.62 -3.68
CA SER A 464 7.37 -20.62 -3.43
C SER A 464 8.14 -21.74 -4.14
N GLY A 465 7.44 -22.72 -4.72
CA GLY A 465 8.06 -23.87 -5.38
C GLY A 465 7.70 -24.03 -6.86
N GLY A 466 8.36 -23.30 -7.76
CA GLY A 466 8.53 -23.77 -9.15
C GLY A 466 8.39 -22.74 -10.27
N ILE A 467 9.55 -22.25 -10.72
CA ILE A 467 9.82 -21.66 -12.04
C ILE A 467 9.10 -20.32 -12.33
N LEU A 468 9.61 -19.25 -11.71
CA LEU A 468 9.90 -18.05 -12.49
C LEU A 468 10.76 -18.51 -13.65
N LEU A 469 10.21 -18.69 -14.86
CA LEU A 469 11.04 -18.80 -16.07
C LEU A 469 11.73 -17.44 -16.15
N PRO A 470 13.04 -17.34 -15.86
CA PRO A 470 13.76 -16.17 -16.28
C PRO A 470 13.68 -16.24 -17.81
N ALA A 471 13.16 -15.21 -18.45
CA ALA A 471 13.54 -14.96 -19.83
C ALA A 471 15.07 -15.02 -19.87
N ALA A 472 15.61 -16.08 -20.48
CA ALA A 472 17.01 -16.38 -20.77
C ALA A 472 18.09 -15.85 -19.79
N SER A 473 18.69 -16.78 -19.04
CA SER A 473 20.10 -16.78 -18.57
C SER A 473 20.85 -15.44 -18.50
N GLY A 474 20.99 -14.92 -17.27
CA GLY A 474 22.11 -14.04 -16.89
C GLY A 474 21.70 -12.74 -16.21
N LEU A 475 21.23 -12.78 -14.97
CA LEU A 475 21.28 -11.66 -14.00
C LEU A 475 20.78 -12.16 -12.63
N ALA A 476 21.70 -12.52 -11.74
CA ALA A 476 21.41 -12.63 -10.32
C ALA A 476 21.16 -11.21 -9.77
N GLY A 477 19.90 -10.76 -9.74
CA GLY A 477 19.57 -9.39 -9.31
C GLY A 477 18.10 -8.94 -9.40
N ALA A 478 17.12 -9.85 -9.43
CA ALA A 478 15.72 -9.51 -9.73
C ALA A 478 14.79 -9.39 -8.50
N ALA A 479 15.28 -8.89 -7.36
CA ALA A 479 14.43 -8.53 -6.20
C ALA A 479 14.15 -7.02 -6.10
N ALA A 480 14.50 -6.24 -7.13
CA ALA A 480 14.12 -4.84 -7.26
C ALA A 480 13.17 -4.70 -8.46
N VAL A 481 12.00 -5.32 -8.36
CA VAL A 481 10.88 -4.93 -9.21
C VAL A 481 10.51 -3.52 -8.75
N THR A 482 10.62 -2.56 -9.65
CA THR A 482 10.07 -1.21 -9.48
C THR A 482 8.63 -1.31 -8.99
N SER A 483 8.17 -0.41 -8.12
CA SER A 483 6.83 -0.43 -7.52
C SER A 483 5.68 -0.65 -8.54
N ALA A 484 5.90 -0.28 -9.81
CA ALA A 484 4.96 -0.38 -10.92
C ALA A 484 4.60 -1.80 -11.44
N LEU A 485 5.14 -2.88 -10.86
CA LEU A 485 4.73 -4.26 -11.21
C LEU A 485 4.48 -5.13 -9.97
N ALA A 486 4.30 -4.51 -8.81
CA ALA A 486 4.09 -5.23 -7.55
C ALA A 486 2.82 -6.09 -7.57
N SER A 487 1.77 -5.70 -8.30
CA SER A 487 0.51 -6.47 -8.38
C SER A 487 0.63 -7.81 -9.12
N PHE A 488 1.67 -8.00 -9.94
CA PHE A 488 1.92 -9.25 -10.68
C PHE A 488 2.71 -10.29 -9.88
N GLY A 489 3.25 -9.93 -8.71
CA GLY A 489 3.88 -10.89 -7.82
C GLY A 489 2.89 -11.94 -7.27
N PRO A 490 3.35 -13.10 -6.78
CA PRO A 490 2.47 -14.16 -6.26
C PRO A 490 1.54 -13.75 -5.12
N GLY A 491 1.86 -12.66 -4.40
CA GLY A 491 1.02 -12.07 -3.36
C GLY A 491 0.23 -10.82 -3.78
N GLY A 492 0.36 -10.38 -5.04
CA GLY A 492 -0.43 -9.29 -5.61
C GLY A 492 -1.71 -9.79 -6.27
N MET A 493 -2.69 -8.91 -6.47
CA MET A 493 -4.01 -9.30 -7.02
C MET A 493 -3.91 -10.04 -8.36
N VAL A 494 -3.10 -9.52 -9.29
CA VAL A 494 -2.96 -10.11 -10.63
C VAL A 494 -2.25 -11.45 -10.52
N GLY A 495 -1.09 -11.50 -9.86
CA GLY A 495 -0.35 -12.76 -9.71
C GLY A 495 -1.15 -13.84 -8.95
N GLY A 496 -1.92 -13.47 -7.93
CA GLY A 496 -2.78 -14.37 -7.18
C GLY A 496 -3.93 -14.96 -8.01
N LEU A 497 -4.63 -14.13 -8.80
CA LEU A 497 -5.69 -14.58 -9.70
C LEU A 497 -5.15 -15.46 -10.83
N LEU A 498 -4.01 -15.10 -11.41
CA LEU A 498 -3.32 -15.93 -12.42
C LEU A 498 -2.94 -17.30 -11.86
N THR A 499 -2.36 -17.31 -10.66
CA THR A 499 -1.97 -18.55 -9.97
C THR A 499 -3.20 -19.42 -9.69
N ALA A 500 -4.29 -18.84 -9.19
CA ALA A 500 -5.53 -19.56 -8.99
C ALA A 500 -6.11 -20.10 -10.30
N GLY A 501 -6.18 -19.29 -11.36
CA GLY A 501 -6.63 -19.73 -12.68
C GLY A 501 -5.81 -20.91 -13.20
N ALA A 502 -4.49 -20.87 -13.05
CA ALA A 502 -3.60 -21.96 -13.41
C ALA A 502 -3.84 -23.24 -12.58
N LEU A 503 -4.09 -23.11 -11.27
CA LEU A 503 -4.41 -24.24 -10.39
C LEU A 503 -5.73 -24.93 -10.75
N VAL A 504 -6.72 -24.15 -11.21
CA VAL A 504 -8.03 -24.67 -11.60
C VAL A 504 -8.00 -25.34 -12.99
N SER A 505 -7.06 -24.93 -13.85
CA SER A 505 -6.80 -25.58 -15.15
C SER A 505 -6.19 -26.98 -14.94
N ALA A 506 -6.89 -28.03 -15.36
CA ALA A 506 -6.42 -29.40 -15.18
C ALA A 506 -5.31 -29.76 -16.16
N GLY A 507 -4.27 -30.45 -15.69
CA GLY A 507 -3.31 -31.23 -16.49
C GLY A 507 -2.40 -30.49 -17.50
N SER A 508 -2.74 -29.27 -17.91
CA SER A 508 -2.01 -28.50 -18.93
C SER A 508 -1.34 -27.23 -18.38
N GLY A 509 -1.67 -26.81 -17.16
CA GLY A 509 -1.00 -25.70 -16.49
C GLY A 509 0.37 -26.14 -15.94
N THR A 510 1.46 -25.59 -16.47
CA THR A 510 2.84 -25.89 -16.05
C THR A 510 3.03 -25.77 -14.53
N ILE A 511 2.33 -24.80 -13.92
CA ILE A 511 2.36 -24.53 -12.48
C ILE A 511 1.68 -25.66 -11.69
N ALA A 512 0.46 -26.07 -12.07
CA ALA A 512 -0.27 -27.14 -11.40
C ALA A 512 0.45 -28.49 -11.52
N VAL A 513 1.04 -28.79 -12.69
CA VAL A 513 1.84 -30.01 -12.89
C VAL A 513 3.09 -30.00 -12.00
N GLY A 514 3.79 -28.87 -11.87
CA GLY A 514 4.95 -28.73 -10.98
C GLY A 514 4.63 -28.97 -9.50
N MET A 515 3.47 -28.50 -9.04
CA MET A 515 3.01 -28.66 -7.64
C MET A 515 2.48 -30.06 -7.32
N MET A 516 2.09 -30.81 -8.35
CA MET A 516 1.63 -32.21 -8.23
C MET A 516 2.79 -33.23 -8.25
N THR A 517 4.04 -32.76 -8.17
CA THR A 517 5.23 -33.60 -8.12
C THR A 517 5.68 -33.96 -6.69
N ALA A 518 6.55 -34.96 -6.58
CA ALA A 518 7.23 -35.32 -5.34
C ALA A 518 7.98 -34.16 -4.65
N GLY A 519 8.40 -33.14 -5.40
CA GLY A 519 9.26 -32.05 -4.92
C GLY A 519 8.54 -30.89 -4.24
N SER A 520 7.21 -30.78 -4.36
CA SER A 520 6.41 -29.74 -3.71
C SER A 520 6.28 -29.96 -2.20
N THR A 521 5.65 -29.06 -1.47
CA THR A 521 5.24 -29.26 -0.06
C THR A 521 3.90 -29.99 0.01
N ALA A 522 3.58 -30.63 1.14
CA ALA A 522 2.25 -31.20 1.35
C ALA A 522 1.14 -30.15 1.28
N GLU A 523 1.40 -28.93 1.75
CA GLU A 523 0.46 -27.80 1.66
C GLU A 523 0.13 -27.44 0.21
N GLU A 524 1.15 -27.32 -0.65
CA GLU A 524 1.01 -27.06 -2.09
C GLU A 524 0.13 -28.12 -2.76
N PHE A 525 0.50 -29.37 -2.53
CA PHE A 525 -0.17 -30.51 -3.11
C PHE A 525 -1.64 -30.61 -2.65
N GLU A 526 -1.90 -30.45 -1.34
CA GLU A 526 -3.25 -30.46 -0.78
C GLU A 526 -4.11 -29.33 -1.35
N GLY A 527 -3.54 -28.14 -1.55
CA GLY A 527 -4.22 -27.01 -2.17
C GLY A 527 -4.65 -27.29 -3.61
N VAL A 528 -3.78 -27.90 -4.42
CA VAL A 528 -4.10 -28.27 -5.81
C VAL A 528 -5.22 -29.32 -5.84
N ILE A 529 -5.12 -30.36 -5.02
CA ILE A 529 -6.15 -31.40 -4.90
C ILE A 529 -7.50 -30.79 -4.51
N TYR A 530 -7.51 -29.88 -3.54
CA TYR A 530 -8.72 -29.20 -3.09
C TYR A 530 -9.40 -28.43 -4.23
N ILE A 531 -8.65 -27.62 -4.96
CA ILE A 531 -9.15 -26.79 -6.06
C ILE A 531 -9.66 -27.67 -7.23
N GLN A 532 -8.90 -28.69 -7.61
CA GLN A 532 -9.27 -29.60 -8.69
C GLN A 532 -10.52 -30.43 -8.33
N LEU A 533 -10.64 -30.87 -7.07
CA LEU A 533 -11.82 -31.58 -6.60
C LEU A 533 -13.06 -30.68 -6.63
N ALA A 534 -12.96 -29.44 -6.16
CA ALA A 534 -14.05 -28.47 -6.24
C ALA A 534 -14.50 -28.25 -7.70
N ARG A 535 -13.56 -28.17 -8.65
CA ARG A 535 -13.90 -28.08 -10.07
C ARG A 535 -14.63 -29.33 -10.58
N LEU A 536 -14.20 -30.55 -10.23
CA LEU A 536 -14.90 -31.78 -10.62
C LEU A 536 -16.33 -31.82 -10.08
N ILE A 537 -16.52 -31.40 -8.83
CA ILE A 537 -17.84 -31.28 -8.20
C ILE A 537 -18.70 -30.27 -8.97
N LEU A 538 -18.17 -29.08 -9.25
CA LEU A 538 -18.89 -28.02 -9.99
C LEU A 538 -19.29 -28.48 -11.41
N ARG A 539 -18.36 -29.14 -12.12
CA ARG A 539 -18.63 -29.71 -13.46
C ARG A 539 -19.78 -30.69 -13.42
N LYS A 540 -19.84 -31.56 -12.41
CA LYS A 540 -20.97 -32.47 -12.23
C LYS A 540 -22.27 -31.74 -11.93
N THR A 541 -22.25 -30.74 -11.04
CA THR A 541 -23.42 -29.89 -10.75
C THR A 541 -23.98 -29.26 -12.03
N TRP A 542 -23.08 -28.81 -12.91
CA TRP A 542 -23.44 -28.18 -14.19
C TRP A 542 -23.73 -29.16 -15.34
N ARG A 543 -23.66 -30.47 -15.06
CA ARG A 543 -23.85 -31.57 -16.02
C ARG A 543 -22.88 -31.51 -17.21
N MET A 544 -21.62 -31.19 -16.92
CA MET A 544 -20.54 -31.18 -17.89
C MET A 544 -19.87 -32.57 -17.97
N PRO A 545 -19.20 -32.90 -19.09
CA PRO A 545 -18.41 -34.12 -19.20
C PRO A 545 -17.36 -34.23 -18.08
N CYS A 546 -16.97 -35.45 -17.72
CA CYS A 546 -15.85 -35.65 -16.80
C CYS A 546 -14.56 -35.04 -17.38
N ASP A 547 -13.73 -34.44 -16.53
CA ASP A 547 -12.39 -34.01 -16.94
C ASP A 547 -11.39 -35.13 -16.66
N GLU A 548 -11.12 -35.94 -17.68
CA GLU A 548 -10.21 -37.10 -17.57
C GLU A 548 -8.78 -36.69 -17.21
N SER A 549 -8.37 -35.45 -17.55
CA SER A 549 -7.01 -34.98 -17.28
C SER A 549 -6.73 -34.84 -15.78
N VAL A 550 -7.72 -34.43 -14.97
CA VAL A 550 -7.60 -34.39 -13.51
C VAL A 550 -7.35 -35.79 -12.96
N TRP A 551 -8.12 -36.77 -13.44
CA TRP A 551 -8.01 -38.16 -13.01
C TRP A 551 -6.64 -38.76 -13.35
N HIS A 552 -6.15 -38.50 -14.56
CA HIS A 552 -4.81 -38.92 -14.98
C HIS A 552 -3.71 -38.35 -14.08
N VAL A 553 -3.75 -37.03 -13.82
CA VAL A 553 -2.77 -36.38 -12.92
C VAL A 553 -2.84 -36.97 -11.51
N TRP A 554 -4.03 -37.16 -10.94
CA TRP A 554 -4.16 -37.72 -9.59
C TRP A 554 -3.61 -39.14 -9.48
N THR A 555 -3.96 -40.01 -10.44
CA THR A 555 -3.51 -41.42 -10.43
C THR A 555 -2.01 -41.55 -10.73
N GLU A 556 -1.44 -40.67 -11.56
CA GLU A 556 0.01 -40.58 -11.77
C GLU A 556 0.74 -40.11 -10.51
N SER A 557 0.31 -38.99 -9.92
CA SER A 557 0.87 -38.48 -8.67
C SER A 557 0.78 -39.49 -7.53
N GLU A 558 -0.31 -40.25 -7.42
CA GLU A 558 -0.43 -41.32 -6.41
C GLU A 558 0.66 -42.38 -6.63
N ARG A 559 0.83 -42.89 -7.86
CA ARG A 559 1.84 -43.92 -8.18
C ARG A 559 3.25 -43.45 -7.85
N ASP A 560 3.58 -42.20 -8.19
CA ASP A 560 4.90 -41.63 -7.94
C ASP A 560 5.15 -41.39 -6.45
N LEU A 561 4.14 -40.92 -5.71
CA LEU A 561 4.25 -40.78 -4.26
C LEU A 561 4.38 -42.14 -3.54
N ILE A 562 3.71 -43.19 -4.02
CA ILE A 562 3.89 -44.56 -3.50
C ILE A 562 5.34 -45.00 -3.69
N ARG A 563 5.89 -44.85 -4.91
CA ARG A 563 7.30 -45.19 -5.20
C ARG A 563 8.26 -44.42 -4.31
N LEU A 564 8.04 -43.11 -4.16
CA LEU A 564 8.86 -42.25 -3.31
C LEU A 564 8.77 -42.68 -1.84
N ARG A 565 7.56 -42.89 -1.31
CA ARG A 565 7.35 -43.33 0.07
C ARG A 565 8.08 -44.63 0.35
N SER A 566 7.95 -45.64 -0.52
CA SER A 566 8.65 -46.92 -0.38
C SER A 566 10.18 -46.76 -0.37
N LYS A 567 10.72 -45.84 -1.19
CA LYS A 567 12.15 -45.52 -1.17
C LYS A 567 12.55 -44.82 0.14
N LEU A 568 11.79 -43.83 0.58
CA LEU A 568 12.07 -43.08 1.81
C LEU A 568 11.98 -43.97 3.05
N GLU A 569 10.96 -44.82 3.16
CA GLU A 569 10.74 -45.75 4.27
C GLU A 569 11.91 -46.73 4.46
N ARG A 570 12.59 -47.11 3.36
CA ARG A 570 13.76 -47.99 3.41
C ARG A 570 15.03 -47.33 3.95
N PHE A 571 15.19 -46.02 3.72
CA PHE A 571 16.45 -45.31 3.95
C PHE A 571 16.36 -44.14 4.94
N SER A 572 15.18 -43.88 5.52
CA SER A 572 14.92 -42.76 6.43
C SER A 572 14.40 -43.27 7.76
N ASP A 573 14.63 -42.49 8.83
CA ASP A 573 14.01 -42.75 10.13
C ASP A 573 12.48 -42.68 10.03
N LYS A 574 11.78 -43.47 10.87
CA LYS A 574 10.31 -43.55 10.92
C LYS A 574 9.61 -42.18 11.06
N ASN A 575 10.29 -41.19 11.63
CA ASN A 575 9.76 -39.86 11.88
C ASN A 575 10.35 -38.77 10.98
N ALA A 576 11.08 -39.13 9.92
CA ALA A 576 11.70 -38.19 9.01
C ALA A 576 10.64 -37.23 8.41
N PRO A 577 10.89 -35.90 8.41
CA PRO A 577 9.93 -34.92 7.91
C PRO A 577 9.42 -35.21 6.49
N ARG A 578 10.31 -35.64 5.58
CA ARG A 578 9.95 -35.99 4.20
C ARG A 578 9.02 -37.20 4.09
N LEU A 579 9.14 -38.17 5.00
CA LEU A 579 8.25 -39.34 5.03
C LEU A 579 6.83 -38.90 5.45
N LYS A 580 6.73 -38.08 6.51
CA LYS A 580 5.45 -37.51 6.97
C LYS A 580 4.78 -36.62 5.91
N ASP A 581 5.57 -35.82 5.21
CA ASP A 581 5.10 -34.97 4.11
C ASP A 581 4.53 -35.82 2.96
N THR A 582 5.26 -36.87 2.55
CA THR A 582 4.80 -37.81 1.51
C THR A 582 3.52 -38.56 1.94
N ASP A 583 3.42 -38.98 3.20
CA ASP A 583 2.23 -39.63 3.75
C ASP A 583 1.00 -38.71 3.72
N ARG A 584 1.16 -37.41 4.01
CA ARG A 584 0.09 -36.40 3.88
C ARG A 584 -0.40 -36.27 2.44
N LYS A 585 0.52 -36.11 1.49
CA LYS A 585 0.18 -36.01 0.05
C LYS A 585 -0.58 -37.24 -0.43
N LEU A 586 -0.11 -38.44 -0.06
CA LEU A 586 -0.79 -39.70 -0.37
C LEU A 586 -2.19 -39.77 0.22
N ALA A 587 -2.37 -39.32 1.47
CA ALA A 587 -3.67 -39.29 2.11
C ALA A 587 -4.64 -38.34 1.38
N ALA A 588 -4.16 -37.18 0.93
CA ALA A 588 -4.96 -36.19 0.21
C ALA A 588 -5.43 -36.72 -1.16
N VAL A 589 -4.50 -37.19 -2.01
CA VAL A 589 -4.88 -37.69 -3.35
C VAL A 589 -5.77 -38.93 -3.27
N ARG A 590 -5.53 -39.84 -2.32
CA ARG A 590 -6.40 -41.02 -2.13
C ARG A 590 -7.81 -40.66 -1.68
N LYS A 591 -7.97 -39.65 -0.83
CA LYS A 591 -9.30 -39.17 -0.45
C LYS A 591 -10.02 -38.58 -1.66
N ALA A 592 -9.32 -37.79 -2.47
CA ALA A 592 -9.89 -37.20 -3.68
C ALA A 592 -10.29 -38.26 -4.71
N ILE A 593 -9.43 -39.24 -4.99
CA ILE A 593 -9.73 -40.38 -5.88
C ILE A 593 -10.94 -41.16 -5.38
N ARG A 594 -10.95 -41.59 -4.09
CA ARG A 594 -12.09 -42.34 -3.52
C ARG A 594 -13.39 -41.57 -3.62
N TYR A 595 -13.38 -40.29 -3.26
CA TYR A 595 -14.57 -39.44 -3.37
C TYR A 595 -15.03 -39.34 -4.84
N ALA A 596 -14.11 -39.18 -5.78
CA ALA A 596 -14.44 -39.11 -7.20
C ALA A 596 -15.06 -40.42 -7.71
N GLU A 597 -14.55 -41.59 -7.30
CA GLU A 597 -15.14 -42.90 -7.62
C GLU A 597 -16.55 -43.03 -7.04
N GLU A 598 -16.72 -42.77 -5.74
CA GLU A 598 -18.00 -42.86 -5.03
C GLU A 598 -19.08 -41.96 -5.64
N LYS A 599 -18.67 -40.81 -6.22
CA LYS A 599 -19.58 -39.84 -6.83
C LYS A 599 -19.70 -39.99 -8.35
N GLY A 600 -19.07 -40.98 -8.97
CA GLY A 600 -19.11 -41.17 -10.42
C GLY A 600 -18.47 -40.00 -11.20
N LEU A 601 -17.44 -39.38 -10.60
CA LEU A 601 -16.58 -38.36 -11.19
C LEU A 601 -15.30 -38.96 -11.79
N SER A 602 -15.14 -40.27 -11.76
CA SER A 602 -14.06 -40.98 -12.45
C SER A 602 -14.43 -41.25 -13.93
N PRO A 603 -13.44 -41.42 -14.82
CA PRO A 603 -13.70 -41.86 -16.19
C PRO A 603 -14.48 -43.16 -16.19
N GLN A 604 -15.55 -43.23 -16.98
CA GLN A 604 -16.30 -44.47 -17.14
C GLN A 604 -15.51 -45.40 -18.06
N THR A 605 -15.17 -46.60 -17.58
CA THR A 605 -14.67 -47.67 -18.45
C THR A 605 -15.82 -48.08 -19.36
N GLY A 606 -15.72 -47.71 -20.64
CA GLY A 606 -16.63 -48.17 -21.69
C GLY A 606 -16.58 -49.67 -21.92
#